data_AF-A0A847Y6L7-F1
#
_entry.id   AF-A0A847Y6L7-F1
#
_cell.length_a   1.000
_cell.length_b   1.000
_cell.length_c   1.000
_cell.angle_alpha   90.00
_cell.angle_beta   90.00
_cell.angle_gamma   90.00
#
_symmetry.space_group_name_H-M   'P 1'
#
loop_
_entity.id
_entity.type
_entity.pdbx_description
1 polymer ?
#
loop_
_entity_poly.entity_id
_entity_poly.type
_entity_poly.pdbx_seq_one_letter_code
_entity_poly.pdbx_strand_id
1 'polypeptide(L)'
;MLKKYLLGFLVFFFLLSTPMSFYLLSFSNTTVIFGQEKVMYNLPYPGILPDHPLYPLKAIRDKLTDLTTRDYVKKANIYLLFSDKRAAMSVALLKKGKNQLAIDTFSKGEKYFLKIPDLLVTSKKQGVSASSDFIVTLKLSNAKHRELINEVAGELPQGQNQEMLEILKMNQEIKDKLEKL
;
A
#
# COMPACT_ATOMS: atom_id res chain seq x y z
N MET A 1 68.14 16.47 -12.21
CA MET A 1 67.44 15.39 -11.46
C MET A 1 66.03 15.78 -10.99
N LEU A 2 65.74 17.07 -10.73
CA LEU A 2 64.44 17.57 -10.27
C LEU A 2 63.24 17.25 -11.19
N LYS A 3 63.42 17.27 -12.53
CA LYS A 3 62.34 16.97 -13.50
C LYS A 3 61.80 15.54 -13.42
N LYS A 4 62.62 14.56 -13.02
CA LYS A 4 62.19 13.15 -12.88
C LYS A 4 61.31 12.96 -11.64
N TYR A 5 61.60 13.67 -10.56
CA TYR A 5 60.76 13.68 -9.35
C TYR A 5 59.45 14.45 -9.56
N LEU A 6 59.49 15.53 -10.34
CA LEU A 6 58.29 16.30 -10.70
C LEU A 6 57.31 15.44 -11.51
N LEU A 7 57.82 14.64 -12.46
CA LEU A 7 57.00 13.72 -13.26
C LEU A 7 56.40 12.60 -12.41
N GLY A 8 57.18 12.03 -11.48
CA GLY A 8 56.69 11.01 -10.55
C GLY A 8 55.59 11.54 -9.62
N PHE A 9 55.73 12.77 -9.13
CA PHE A 9 54.72 13.42 -8.29
C PHE A 9 53.40 13.68 -9.03
N LEU A 10 53.48 14.08 -10.30
CA LEU A 10 52.31 14.33 -11.15
C LEU A 10 51.53 13.05 -11.45
N VAL A 11 52.23 11.94 -11.71
CA VAL A 11 51.62 10.62 -11.93
C VAL A 11 50.98 10.08 -10.66
N PHE A 12 51.61 10.28 -9.49
CA PHE A 12 51.07 9.88 -8.20
C PHE A 12 49.77 10.63 -7.86
N PHE A 13 49.73 11.94 -8.13
CA PHE A 13 48.52 12.75 -7.90
C PHE A 13 47.36 12.34 -8.83
N PHE A 14 47.67 11.97 -10.07
CA PHE A 14 46.66 11.48 -11.02
C PHE A 14 46.10 10.11 -10.62
N LEU A 15 46.94 9.20 -10.09
CA LEU A 15 46.52 7.89 -9.58
C LEU A 15 45.66 7.95 -8.31
N LEU A 16 45.85 8.96 -7.45
CA LEU A 16 45.00 9.16 -6.27
C LEU A 16 43.65 9.83 -6.61
N SER A 17 43.59 10.61 -7.69
CA SER A 17 42.38 11.34 -8.09
C SER A 17 41.34 10.45 -8.80
N THR A 18 41.76 9.40 -9.51
CA THR A 18 40.88 8.55 -10.32
C THR A 18 39.96 7.59 -9.54
N PRO A 19 40.29 7.05 -8.34
CA PRO A 19 39.32 6.24 -7.60
C PRO A 19 38.16 7.08 -7.06
N MET A 20 38.39 8.36 -6.69
CA MET A 20 37.36 9.21 -6.08
C MET A 20 36.19 9.51 -7.04
N SER A 21 36.48 9.72 -8.33
CA SER A 21 35.46 9.94 -9.35
C SER A 21 34.62 8.68 -9.63
N PHE A 22 35.22 7.49 -9.53
CA PHE A 22 34.49 6.22 -9.62
C PHE A 22 33.56 5.97 -8.43
N TYR A 23 33.98 6.34 -7.21
CA TYR A 23 33.10 6.29 -6.03
C TYR A 23 31.97 7.31 -6.11
N LEU A 24 32.22 8.53 -6.61
CA LEU A 24 31.17 9.54 -6.86
C LEU A 24 30.15 9.09 -7.93
N LEU A 25 30.61 8.45 -9.01
CA LEU A 25 29.72 7.95 -10.06
C LEU A 25 28.91 6.73 -9.57
N SER A 26 29.50 5.89 -8.72
CA SER A 26 28.79 4.78 -8.06
C SER A 26 27.73 5.29 -7.07
N PHE A 27 27.98 6.42 -6.39
CA PHE A 27 26.99 7.08 -5.54
C PHE A 27 25.83 7.68 -6.36
N SER A 28 26.13 8.22 -7.55
CA SER A 28 25.12 8.83 -8.43
C SER A 28 24.14 7.85 -9.09
N ASN A 29 24.47 6.55 -9.12
CA ASN A 29 23.55 5.48 -9.53
C ASN A 29 22.61 5.02 -8.40
N THR A 30 22.71 5.63 -7.21
CA THR A 30 21.58 5.63 -6.29
C THR A 30 20.62 6.67 -6.83
N THR A 31 19.68 6.25 -7.68
CA THR A 31 18.42 6.96 -7.81
C THR A 31 17.90 7.14 -6.39
N VAL A 32 18.10 8.34 -5.84
CA VAL A 32 17.36 8.81 -4.69
C VAL A 32 15.94 8.93 -5.21
N ILE A 33 15.19 7.83 -5.13
CA ILE A 33 13.74 7.87 -5.19
C ILE A 33 13.38 8.77 -4.03
N PHE A 34 13.12 10.04 -4.32
CA PHE A 34 12.57 10.99 -3.38
C PHE A 34 11.36 10.28 -2.76
N GLY A 35 11.49 9.96 -1.47
CA GLY A 35 10.81 8.83 -0.86
C GLY A 35 9.33 8.82 -1.16
N GLN A 36 8.79 7.64 -1.49
CA GLN A 36 7.37 7.41 -1.19
C GLN A 36 7.20 7.77 0.28
N GLU A 37 6.45 8.83 0.55
CA GLU A 37 6.13 9.27 1.90
C GLU A 37 5.48 8.10 2.61
N LYS A 38 6.26 7.41 3.47
CA LYS A 38 5.83 6.18 4.13
C LYS A 38 4.64 6.52 5.00
N VAL A 39 3.47 5.99 4.66
CA VAL A 39 2.25 6.32 5.37
C VAL A 39 2.30 5.64 6.73
N MET A 40 2.29 6.45 7.79
CA MET A 40 2.31 6.00 9.18
C MET A 40 0.92 5.47 9.57
N TYR A 41 0.61 4.26 9.11
CA TYR A 41 -0.63 3.55 9.44
C TYR A 41 -0.34 2.05 9.60
N ASN A 42 -0.63 1.52 10.79
CA ASN A 42 -0.41 0.12 11.10
C ASN A 42 -1.63 -0.71 10.68
N LEU A 43 -1.43 -1.55 9.66
CA LEU A 43 -2.47 -2.47 9.23
C LEU A 43 -2.70 -3.57 10.27
N PRO A 44 -3.96 -4.01 10.46
CA PRO A 44 -4.30 -5.12 11.32
C PRO A 44 -3.72 -6.42 10.77
N TYR A 45 -3.41 -7.34 11.69
CA TYR A 45 -2.87 -8.65 11.32
C TYR A 45 -3.85 -9.44 10.42
N PRO A 46 -3.38 -10.03 9.30
CA PRO A 46 -4.23 -10.70 8.32
C PRO A 46 -4.88 -11.98 8.86
N GLY A 47 -4.23 -12.72 9.75
CA GLY A 47 -4.76 -13.98 10.29
C GLY A 47 -4.84 -15.08 9.23
N ILE A 48 -5.98 -15.76 9.13
CA ILE A 48 -6.19 -16.88 8.19
C ILE A 48 -6.28 -16.35 6.77
N LEU A 49 -5.34 -16.77 5.93
CA LEU A 49 -5.26 -16.40 4.53
C LEU A 49 -6.28 -17.20 3.66
N PRO A 50 -6.65 -16.67 2.48
CA PRO A 50 -7.54 -17.33 1.51
C PRO A 50 -7.08 -18.70 1.02
N ASP A 51 -5.80 -19.02 1.16
CA ASP A 51 -5.24 -20.30 0.74
C ASP A 51 -5.39 -21.43 1.78
N HIS A 52 -5.93 -21.13 2.96
CA HIS A 52 -6.06 -22.10 4.05
C HIS A 52 -7.44 -22.79 4.07
N PRO A 53 -7.52 -24.11 4.38
CA PRO A 53 -8.80 -24.84 4.42
C PRO A 53 -9.87 -24.26 5.37
N LEU A 54 -9.45 -23.58 6.43
CA LEU A 54 -10.35 -22.92 7.40
C LEU A 54 -10.82 -21.52 6.98
N TYR A 55 -10.36 -21.00 5.84
CA TYR A 55 -10.79 -19.69 5.34
C TYR A 55 -12.31 -19.55 5.10
N PRO A 56 -13.03 -20.58 4.58
CA PRO A 56 -14.49 -20.51 4.41
C PRO A 56 -15.23 -20.21 5.72
N LEU A 57 -14.80 -20.78 6.85
CA LEU A 57 -15.40 -20.52 8.16
C LEU A 57 -15.26 -19.04 8.54
N LYS A 58 -14.08 -18.47 8.32
CA LYS A 58 -13.84 -17.03 8.51
C LYS A 58 -14.72 -16.19 7.58
N ALA A 59 -14.85 -16.57 6.32
CA ALA A 59 -15.66 -15.85 5.34
C ALA A 59 -17.16 -15.84 5.72
N ILE A 60 -17.67 -16.96 6.25
CA ILE A 60 -19.04 -17.07 6.78
C ILE A 60 -19.23 -16.12 7.95
N ARG A 61 -18.32 -16.15 8.93
CA ARG A 61 -18.36 -15.22 10.09
C ARG A 61 -18.37 -13.76 9.64
N ASP A 62 -17.50 -13.40 8.70
CA ASP A 62 -17.41 -12.03 8.19
C ASP A 62 -18.75 -11.61 7.51
N LYS A 63 -19.36 -12.51 6.74
CA LYS A 63 -20.69 -12.29 6.12
C LYS A 63 -21.81 -12.16 7.14
N LEU A 64 -21.83 -12.99 8.17
CA LEU A 64 -22.81 -12.88 9.27
C LEU A 64 -22.67 -11.54 10.01
N THR A 65 -21.42 -11.10 10.23
CA THR A 65 -21.14 -9.82 10.90
C THR A 65 -21.64 -8.63 10.08
N ASP A 66 -21.44 -8.65 8.76
CA ASP A 66 -21.98 -7.63 7.84
C ASP A 66 -23.52 -7.58 7.85
N LEU A 67 -24.15 -8.75 7.74
CA LEU A 67 -25.63 -8.85 7.73
C LEU A 67 -26.27 -8.42 9.06
N THR A 68 -25.62 -8.73 10.18
CA THR A 68 -26.16 -8.43 11.52
C THR A 68 -25.97 -6.97 11.90
N THR A 69 -24.96 -6.28 11.35
CA THR A 69 -24.70 -4.88 11.67
C THR A 69 -25.66 -3.97 10.93
N ARG A 70 -26.55 -3.28 11.66
CA ARG A 70 -27.53 -2.34 11.08
C ARG A 70 -27.06 -0.89 11.09
N ASP A 71 -26.30 -0.49 12.10
CA ASP A 71 -25.75 0.85 12.25
C ASP A 71 -24.73 1.16 11.15
N TYR A 72 -24.88 2.31 10.48
CA TYR A 72 -24.06 2.70 9.33
C TYR A 72 -22.61 3.02 9.71
N VAL A 73 -22.37 3.73 10.81
CA VAL A 73 -21.01 4.07 11.27
C VAL A 73 -20.28 2.82 11.75
N LYS A 74 -20.97 1.94 12.48
CA LYS A 74 -20.43 0.65 12.92
C LYS A 74 -20.14 -0.25 11.72
N LYS A 75 -21.01 -0.26 10.71
CA LYS A 75 -20.79 -1.00 9.46
C LYS A 75 -19.59 -0.47 8.70
N ALA A 76 -19.42 0.85 8.61
CA ALA A 76 -18.23 1.47 8.04
C ALA A 76 -16.94 1.03 8.74
N ASN A 77 -16.93 0.97 10.08
CA ASN A 77 -15.79 0.45 10.85
C ASN A 77 -15.48 -1.02 10.54
N ILE A 78 -16.50 -1.86 10.40
CA ILE A 78 -16.33 -3.27 10.05
C ILE A 78 -15.78 -3.41 8.62
N TYR A 79 -16.26 -2.61 7.68
CA TYR A 79 -15.76 -2.59 6.31
C TYR A 79 -14.32 -2.11 6.23
N LEU A 80 -13.93 -1.11 7.03
CA LEU A 80 -12.53 -0.70 7.15
C LEU A 80 -11.67 -1.87 7.62
N LEU A 81 -12.06 -2.52 8.71
CA LEU A 81 -11.34 -3.69 9.24
C LEU A 81 -11.22 -4.83 8.22
N PHE A 82 -12.28 -5.07 7.43
CA PHE A 82 -12.30 -6.09 6.38
C PHE A 82 -11.42 -5.73 5.20
N SER A 83 -11.34 -4.46 4.87
CA SER A 83 -10.49 -3.94 3.80
C SER A 83 -9.02 -4.02 4.18
N ASP A 84 -8.66 -3.43 5.32
CA ASP A 84 -7.29 -3.38 5.82
C ASP A 84 -6.68 -4.78 6.01
N LYS A 85 -7.45 -5.72 6.56
CA LYS A 85 -7.03 -7.12 6.68
C LYS A 85 -6.74 -7.75 5.33
N ARG A 86 -7.55 -7.46 4.31
CA ARG A 86 -7.39 -8.03 2.96
C ARG A 86 -6.21 -7.41 2.23
N ALA A 87 -5.94 -6.12 2.40
CA ALA A 87 -4.73 -5.50 1.91
C ALA A 87 -3.48 -6.18 2.50
N ALA A 88 -3.47 -6.40 3.82
CA ALA A 88 -2.39 -7.14 4.49
C ALA A 88 -2.29 -8.61 4.02
N MET A 89 -3.42 -9.29 3.80
CA MET A 89 -3.44 -10.65 3.25
C MET A 89 -2.85 -10.71 1.85
N SER A 90 -3.13 -9.70 1.02
CA SER A 90 -2.61 -9.62 -0.34
C SER A 90 -1.08 -9.62 -0.35
N VAL A 91 -0.45 -8.76 0.45
CA VAL A 91 1.00 -8.71 0.62
C VAL A 91 1.55 -10.06 1.11
N ALA A 92 0.87 -10.70 2.07
CA ALA A 92 1.29 -12.01 2.56
C ALA A 92 1.17 -13.13 1.51
N LEU A 93 0.16 -13.08 0.64
CA LEU A 93 -0.03 -14.03 -0.46
C LEU A 93 0.98 -13.81 -1.59
N LEU A 94 1.31 -12.56 -1.88
CA LEU A 94 2.33 -12.19 -2.86
C LEU A 94 3.70 -12.74 -2.47
N LYS A 95 4.08 -12.60 -1.19
CA LYS A 95 5.30 -13.22 -0.62
C LYS A 95 5.34 -14.75 -0.72
N LYS A 96 4.18 -15.40 -0.89
CA LYS A 96 4.06 -16.85 -1.13
C LYS A 96 4.03 -17.21 -2.62
N GLY A 97 4.22 -16.25 -3.52
CA GLY A 97 4.14 -16.43 -4.97
C GLY A 97 2.71 -16.63 -5.51
N LYS A 98 1.69 -16.38 -4.70
CA LYS A 98 0.27 -16.57 -5.08
C LYS A 98 -0.31 -15.29 -5.68
N ASN A 99 0.27 -14.85 -6.78
CA ASN A 99 0.05 -13.53 -7.40
C ASN A 99 -1.43 -13.23 -7.69
N GLN A 100 -2.10 -14.07 -8.47
CA GLN A 100 -3.52 -13.87 -8.80
C GLN A 100 -4.40 -13.83 -7.55
N LEU A 101 -4.16 -14.73 -6.59
CA LEU A 101 -4.92 -14.78 -5.34
C LEU A 101 -4.66 -13.53 -4.49
N ALA A 102 -3.45 -12.97 -4.53
CA ALA A 102 -3.11 -11.72 -3.86
C ALA A 102 -3.91 -10.55 -4.47
N ILE A 103 -3.97 -10.45 -5.80
CA ILE A 103 -4.72 -9.40 -6.51
C ILE A 103 -6.22 -9.52 -6.21
N ASP A 104 -6.79 -10.71 -6.34
CA ASP A 104 -8.20 -10.98 -6.02
C ASP A 104 -8.55 -10.59 -4.59
N THR A 105 -7.63 -10.87 -3.66
CA THR A 105 -7.82 -10.56 -2.24
C THR A 105 -7.77 -9.05 -2.00
N PHE A 106 -6.83 -8.35 -2.62
CA PHE A 106 -6.75 -6.89 -2.56
C PHE A 106 -7.99 -6.25 -3.15
N SER A 107 -8.39 -6.65 -4.36
CA SER A 107 -9.60 -6.15 -5.04
C SER A 107 -10.85 -6.32 -4.19
N LYS A 108 -11.02 -7.47 -3.52
CA LYS A 108 -12.10 -7.69 -2.55
C LYS A 108 -12.01 -6.73 -1.36
N GLY A 109 -10.81 -6.42 -0.88
CA GLY A 109 -10.57 -5.42 0.15
C GLY A 109 -11.03 -4.02 -0.25
N GLU A 110 -10.59 -3.53 -1.41
CA GLU A 110 -11.01 -2.22 -1.93
C GLU A 110 -12.52 -2.13 -2.14
N LYS A 111 -13.16 -3.21 -2.60
CA LYS A 111 -14.64 -3.26 -2.73
C LYS A 111 -15.38 -3.08 -1.41
N TYR A 112 -14.81 -3.49 -0.27
CA TYR A 112 -15.39 -3.17 1.04
C TYR A 112 -15.16 -1.70 1.41
N PHE A 113 -13.97 -1.18 1.16
CA PHE A 113 -13.64 0.23 1.44
C PHE A 113 -14.52 1.17 0.62
N LEU A 114 -14.74 0.88 -0.66
CA LEU A 114 -15.53 1.71 -1.57
C LEU A 114 -16.96 1.98 -1.08
N LYS A 115 -17.52 1.08 -0.27
CA LYS A 115 -18.85 1.24 0.33
C LYS A 115 -18.87 2.23 1.49
N ILE A 116 -17.73 2.48 2.15
CA ILE A 116 -17.65 3.26 3.39
C ILE A 116 -18.16 4.71 3.20
N PRO A 117 -17.70 5.49 2.20
CA PRO A 117 -18.13 6.87 2.08
C PRO A 117 -19.65 7.02 1.93
N ASP A 118 -20.28 6.14 1.14
CA ASP A 118 -21.73 6.18 0.91
C ASP A 118 -22.53 5.83 2.19
N LEU A 119 -22.02 4.90 3.01
CA LEU A 119 -22.58 4.62 4.33
C LEU A 119 -22.50 5.84 5.25
N LEU A 120 -21.37 6.55 5.26
CA LEU A 120 -21.17 7.73 6.10
C LEU A 120 -22.03 8.93 5.67
N VAL A 121 -22.17 9.15 4.35
CA VAL A 121 -23.13 10.14 3.81
C VAL A 121 -24.55 9.80 4.25
N THR A 122 -24.94 8.53 4.17
CA THR A 122 -26.28 8.07 4.59
C THR A 122 -26.49 8.28 6.08
N SER A 123 -25.50 7.94 6.90
CA SER A 123 -25.53 8.14 8.36
C SER A 123 -25.69 9.63 8.71
N LYS A 124 -24.92 10.50 8.05
CA LYS A 124 -24.99 11.96 8.24
C LYS A 124 -26.39 12.50 7.92
N LYS A 125 -27.04 12.00 6.86
CA LYS A 125 -28.44 12.32 6.52
C LYS A 125 -29.45 11.84 7.57
N GLN A 126 -29.12 10.81 8.33
CA GLN A 126 -29.94 10.29 9.44
C GLN A 126 -29.64 10.98 10.79
N GLY A 127 -28.81 12.03 10.79
CA GLY A 127 -28.48 12.80 11.98
C GLY A 127 -27.33 12.22 12.81
N VAL A 128 -26.67 11.14 12.34
CA VAL A 128 -25.52 10.52 13.02
C VAL A 128 -24.26 10.72 12.19
N SER A 129 -23.38 11.62 12.62
CA SER A 129 -22.10 11.87 11.97
C SER A 129 -21.00 10.95 12.52
N ALA A 130 -20.11 10.48 11.64
CA ALA A 130 -18.87 9.86 12.08
C ALA A 130 -17.96 10.89 12.79
N SER A 131 -17.10 10.42 13.69
CA SER A 131 -16.10 11.27 14.33
C SER A 131 -15.07 11.77 13.31
N SER A 132 -14.53 12.96 13.54
CA SER A 132 -13.41 13.51 12.75
C SER A 132 -12.23 12.55 12.69
N ASP A 133 -11.89 11.95 13.83
CA ASP A 133 -10.77 11.01 13.95
C ASP A 133 -10.97 9.76 13.10
N PHE A 134 -12.21 9.31 12.94
CA PHE A 134 -12.51 8.19 12.05
C PHE A 134 -12.32 8.58 10.59
N ILE A 135 -12.71 9.78 10.17
CA ILE A 135 -12.45 10.28 8.82
C ILE A 135 -10.94 10.38 8.54
N VAL A 136 -10.16 10.90 9.49
CA VAL A 136 -8.69 10.93 9.39
C VAL A 136 -8.11 9.53 9.26
N THR A 137 -8.61 8.58 10.06
CA THR A 137 -8.22 7.16 9.99
C THR A 137 -8.48 6.57 8.61
N LEU A 138 -9.64 6.87 8.00
CA LEU A 138 -9.97 6.41 6.64
C LEU A 138 -9.02 6.98 5.59
N LYS A 139 -8.67 8.28 5.70
CA LYS A 139 -7.71 8.90 4.77
C LYS A 139 -6.32 8.26 4.90
N LEU A 140 -5.86 8.01 6.12
CA LEU A 140 -4.59 7.33 6.38
C LEU A 140 -4.60 5.89 5.86
N SER A 141 -5.67 5.12 6.10
CA SER A 141 -5.78 3.76 5.57
C SER A 141 -5.80 3.76 4.03
N ASN A 142 -6.56 4.65 3.40
CA ASN A 142 -6.59 4.76 1.93
C ASN A 142 -5.21 5.08 1.33
N ALA A 143 -4.47 6.00 1.95
CA ALA A 143 -3.10 6.31 1.57
C ALA A 143 -2.16 5.11 1.78
N LYS A 144 -2.34 4.34 2.87
CA LYS A 144 -1.57 3.12 3.10
C LYS A 144 -1.88 2.04 2.07
N HIS A 145 -3.14 1.89 1.68
CA HIS A 145 -3.53 0.99 0.60
C HIS A 145 -2.89 1.39 -0.72
N ARG A 146 -2.78 2.69 -1.02
CA ARG A 146 -2.07 3.20 -2.20
C ARG A 146 -0.59 2.80 -2.19
N GLU A 147 0.08 2.93 -1.05
CA GLU A 147 1.47 2.46 -0.86
C GLU A 147 1.57 0.96 -1.17
N LEU A 148 0.68 0.14 -0.59
CA LEU A 148 0.67 -1.30 -0.82
C LEU A 148 0.32 -1.69 -2.27
N ILE A 149 -0.57 -0.96 -2.94
CA ILE A 149 -0.89 -1.18 -4.37
C ILE A 149 0.37 -1.03 -5.21
N ASN A 150 1.18 -0.01 -4.92
CA ASN A 150 2.43 0.23 -5.63
C ASN A 150 3.48 -0.85 -5.31
N GLU A 151 3.59 -1.29 -4.05
CA GLU A 151 4.45 -2.40 -3.64
C GLU A 151 4.07 -3.68 -4.39
N VAL A 152 2.79 -4.05 -4.37
CA VAL A 152 2.26 -5.23 -5.05
C VAL A 152 2.49 -5.14 -6.56
N ALA A 153 2.21 -4.00 -7.18
CA ALA A 153 2.42 -3.80 -8.61
C ALA A 153 3.90 -3.92 -9.02
N GLY A 154 4.84 -3.54 -8.16
CA GLY A 154 6.27 -3.65 -8.43
C GLY A 154 6.82 -5.08 -8.41
N GLU A 155 6.18 -6.00 -7.69
CA GLU A 155 6.61 -7.40 -7.58
C GLU A 155 5.90 -8.35 -8.55
N LEU A 156 4.84 -7.91 -9.24
CA LEU A 156 4.03 -8.76 -10.10
C LEU A 156 4.69 -9.04 -11.47
N PRO A 157 4.57 -10.27 -12.01
CA PRO A 157 4.96 -10.59 -13.38
C PRO A 157 4.15 -9.82 -14.42
N GLN A 158 4.74 -9.54 -15.59
CA GLN A 158 4.08 -8.85 -16.69
C GLN A 158 2.80 -9.59 -17.13
N GLY A 159 1.68 -8.87 -17.20
CA GLY A 159 0.36 -9.41 -17.62
C GLY A 159 -0.80 -9.14 -16.66
N GLN A 160 -0.52 -8.77 -15.41
CA GLN A 160 -1.55 -8.46 -14.38
C GLN A 160 -1.85 -6.95 -14.24
N ASN A 161 -1.38 -6.14 -15.19
CA ASN A 161 -1.44 -4.68 -15.11
C ASN A 161 -2.87 -4.14 -15.07
N GLN A 162 -3.82 -4.76 -15.78
CA GLN A 162 -5.19 -4.26 -15.85
C GLN A 162 -5.93 -4.38 -14.51
N GLU A 163 -5.82 -5.51 -13.82
CA GLU A 163 -6.48 -5.70 -12.53
C GLU A 163 -5.91 -4.75 -11.46
N MET A 164 -4.59 -4.51 -11.50
CA MET A 164 -3.95 -3.52 -10.63
C MET A 164 -4.42 -2.09 -10.91
N LEU A 165 -4.64 -1.73 -12.19
CA LEU A 165 -5.22 -0.44 -12.56
C LEU A 165 -6.65 -0.28 -12.02
N GLU A 166 -7.46 -1.33 -12.01
CA GLU A 166 -8.79 -1.30 -11.42
C GLU A 166 -8.74 -1.06 -9.90
N ILE A 167 -7.82 -1.73 -9.20
CA ILE A 167 -7.61 -1.53 -7.75
C ILE A 167 -7.15 -0.09 -7.48
N LEU A 168 -6.20 0.43 -8.27
CA LEU A 168 -5.72 1.81 -8.17
C LEU A 168 -6.84 2.83 -8.40
N LYS A 169 -7.75 2.55 -9.34
CA LYS A 169 -8.92 3.38 -9.64
C LYS A 169 -9.91 3.38 -8.47
N MET A 170 -10.21 2.22 -7.88
CA MET A 170 -11.07 2.14 -6.68
C MET A 170 -10.47 2.94 -5.53
N ASN A 171 -9.17 2.77 -5.28
CA ASN A 171 -8.45 3.50 -4.24
C ASN A 171 -8.51 5.04 -4.46
N GLN A 172 -8.38 5.50 -5.71
CA GLN A 172 -8.53 6.91 -6.05
C GLN A 172 -9.97 7.40 -5.84
N GLU A 173 -10.97 6.64 -6.28
CA GLU A 173 -12.38 6.98 -6.08
C GLU A 173 -12.72 7.10 -4.59
N ILE A 174 -12.20 6.20 -3.76
CA ILE A 174 -12.35 6.25 -2.30
C ILE A 174 -11.75 7.56 -1.78
N LYS A 175 -10.52 7.91 -2.16
CA LYS A 175 -9.87 9.15 -1.75
C LYS A 175 -10.75 10.37 -2.08
N ASP A 176 -11.22 10.47 -3.32
CA ASP A 176 -12.04 11.60 -3.78
C ASP A 176 -13.39 11.68 -3.05
N LYS A 177 -13.96 10.54 -2.66
CA LYS A 177 -15.18 10.50 -1.84
C LYS A 177 -14.90 10.91 -0.39
N LEU A 178 -13.78 10.49 0.19
CA LEU A 178 -13.40 10.85 1.57
C LEU A 178 -13.05 12.33 1.73
N GLU A 179 -12.52 12.99 0.70
CA GLU A 179 -12.27 14.45 0.73
C GLU A 179 -13.55 15.30 0.78
N LYS A 180 -14.71 14.72 0.47
CA LYS A 180 -16.01 15.40 0.46
C LYS A 180 -16.83 15.23 1.74
N LEU A 181 -16.36 14.44 2.70
CA LEU A 181 -17.08 14.12 3.95
C LEU A 181 -16.91 15.22 5.01
#